data_AF-A0A174I9I4-F1
#
_entry.id   AF-A0A174I9I4-F1
#
_cell.length_a   1.000
_cell.length_b   1.000
_cell.length_c   1.000
_cell.angle_alpha   90.00
_cell.angle_beta   90.00
_cell.angle_gamma   90.00
#
_symmetry.space_group_name_H-M   'P 1'
#
loop_
_entity.id
_entity.type
_entity.pdbx_description
1 polymer ?
#
loop_
_entity_poly.entity_id
_entity_poly.type
_entity_poly.pdbx_seq_one_letter_code
_entity_poly.pdbx_strand_id
1 'polypeptide(L)'
;MNVRKIRPTSLDHDVRLKIETVKDADEKEWIGVFTSSEEMHKGSAGNVQMNQSIESILRLALNWEQVNGIVINPFGKYIQMTKKMIELLINGYEYNENERKSKDDENN
;
A
#
# COMPACT_ATOMS: atom_id res chain seq x y z
N MET A 1 17.91 1.45 1.11
CA MET A 1 16.90 2.35 1.71
C MET A 1 17.06 2.29 3.21
N ASN A 2 17.21 3.43 3.89
CA ASN A 2 17.33 3.48 5.35
C ASN A 2 15.93 3.61 5.96
N VAL A 3 15.37 2.51 6.46
CA VAL A 3 14.04 2.49 7.07
C VAL A 3 14.13 3.10 8.47
N ARG A 4 13.65 4.35 8.63
CA ARG A 4 13.50 4.98 9.96
C ARG A 4 12.05 4.85 10.44
N LYS A 5 11.87 4.16 11.57
CA LYS A 5 10.58 3.96 12.23
C LYS A 5 10.13 5.26 12.92
N ILE A 6 8.95 5.75 12.59
CA ILE A 6 8.34 6.90 13.25
C ILE A 6 7.55 6.40 14.46
N ARG A 7 7.80 6.95 15.67
CA ARG A 7 7.00 6.67 16.87
C ARG A 7 5.94 7.77 17.01
N PRO A 8 4.64 7.47 17.16
CA PRO A 8 3.63 8.51 17.30
C PRO A 8 3.53 8.98 18.74
N THR A 9 3.41 10.29 18.91
CA THR A 9 2.94 10.95 20.14
C THR A 9 1.41 10.91 20.19
N SER A 10 0.86 10.50 21.33
CA SER A 10 -0.59 10.49 21.66
C SER A 10 -1.19 11.91 21.57
N LEU A 11 -2.47 12.21 21.42
CA LEU A 11 -3.77 11.60 21.77
C LEU A 11 -4.83 12.39 20.95
N ASP A 12 -5.87 11.75 20.40
CA ASP A 12 -7.27 12.02 20.76
C ASP A 12 -8.25 11.25 19.85
N HIS A 13 -9.44 11.03 20.39
CA HIS A 13 -10.51 10.16 19.92
C HIS A 13 -10.88 10.35 18.44
N ASP A 14 -10.23 9.56 17.59
CA ASP A 14 -10.78 8.95 16.39
C ASP A 14 -10.07 7.61 16.27
N VAL A 15 -10.75 6.54 15.88
CA VAL A 15 -10.12 5.26 15.56
C VAL A 15 -9.30 5.47 14.28
N ARG A 16 -8.15 6.14 14.41
CA ARG A 16 -7.16 6.33 13.37
C ARG A 16 -6.46 4.99 13.21
N LEU A 17 -6.97 4.24 12.25
CA LEU A 17 -6.26 3.24 11.48
C LEU A 17 -4.77 3.63 11.34
N LYS A 18 -3.93 3.01 12.17
CA LYS A 18 -2.51 3.33 12.29
C LYS A 18 -1.75 2.56 11.21
N ILE A 19 -1.82 3.06 9.98
CA ILE A 19 -1.06 2.50 8.85
C ILE A 19 0.41 2.87 9.05
N GLU A 20 1.29 1.88 9.17
CA GLU A 20 2.73 2.14 9.30
C GLU A 20 3.28 2.64 7.96
N THR A 21 3.72 3.90 7.92
CA THR A 21 4.45 4.45 6.80
C THR A 21 5.95 4.22 6.97
N VAL A 22 6.63 3.95 5.86
CA VAL A 22 8.07 3.81 5.79
C VAL A 22 8.64 5.06 5.14
N LYS A 23 9.69 5.64 5.74
CA LYS A 23 10.46 6.73 5.11
C LYS A 23 11.66 6.18 4.36
N ASP A 24 11.89 6.69 3.15
CA ASP A 24 13.13 6.43 2.43
C ASP A 24 14.25 7.39 2.84
N ALA A 25 15.40 7.32 2.16
CA ALA A 25 16.56 8.17 2.46
C ALA A 25 16.33 9.66 2.18
N ASP A 26 15.31 10.00 1.39
CA ASP A 26 14.90 11.36 1.05
C ASP A 26 13.74 11.86 1.94
N GLU A 27 13.46 11.16 3.04
CA GLU A 27 12.31 11.39 3.95
C GLU A 27 10.93 11.26 3.31
N LYS A 28 10.83 10.69 2.11
CA LYS A 28 9.54 10.45 1.44
C LYS A 28 8.79 9.34 2.15
N GLU A 29 7.50 9.53 2.36
CA GLU A 29 6.64 8.54 3.00
C GLU A 29 6.08 7.54 1.99
N TRP A 30 6.02 6.27 2.40
CA TRP A 30 5.54 5.12 1.62
C TRP A 30 4.65 4.24 2.50
N ILE A 31 3.64 3.60 1.91
CA ILE A 31 2.85 2.57 2.62
C ILE A 31 3.65 1.27 2.67
N GLY A 32 3.88 0.73 3.87
CA GLY A 32 4.51 -0.58 4.04
C GLY A 32 3.51 -1.72 3.82
N VAL A 33 3.85 -2.67 2.95
CA VAL A 33 3.05 -3.88 2.68
C VAL A 33 3.90 -5.12 2.99
N PHE A 34 3.35 -6.05 3.77
CA PHE A 34 4.05 -7.27 4.18
C PHE A 34 3.40 -8.48 3.55
N THR A 35 4.19 -9.33 2.88
CA THR A 35 3.69 -10.57 2.27
C THR A 35 3.89 -11.79 3.17
N SER A 36 4.57 -11.64 4.31
CA SER A 36 4.77 -12.73 5.27
C SER A 36 4.70 -12.23 6.71
N SER A 37 4.22 -13.11 7.60
CA SER A 37 4.21 -12.84 9.04
C SER A 37 5.62 -12.65 9.59
N GLU A 38 6.63 -13.34 9.05
CA GLU A 38 8.02 -13.18 9.49
C GLU A 38 8.55 -11.76 9.21
N GLU A 39 8.26 -11.23 8.02
CA GLU A 39 8.63 -9.86 7.64
C GLU A 39 7.92 -8.82 8.51
N MET A 40 6.64 -9.08 8.82
CA MET A 40 5.85 -8.26 9.75
C MET A 40 6.45 -8.27 11.18
N HIS A 41 6.91 -9.43 11.67
CA HIS A 41 7.51 -9.52 13.01
C HIS A 41 8.84 -8.76 13.11
N LYS A 42 9.59 -8.63 12.01
CA LYS A 42 10.82 -7.81 11.95
C LYS A 42 10.55 -6.31 12.16
N GLY A 43 9.32 -5.85 11.88
CA GLY A 43 8.88 -4.47 12.10
C GLY A 43 8.17 -4.21 13.45
N SER A 44 7.85 -5.26 14.21
CA SER A 44 6.76 -5.25 15.18
C SER A 44 6.85 -4.17 16.27
N ALA A 45 5.83 -3.33 16.34
CA ALA A 45 5.23 -2.92 17.61
C ALA A 45 3.72 -2.94 17.42
N GLY A 46 3.07 -3.96 18.01
CA GLY A 46 1.68 -4.31 17.79
C GLY A 46 0.74 -3.12 17.62
N ASN A 47 0.15 -3.00 16.43
CA ASN A 47 -1.04 -2.20 16.11
C ASN A 47 -1.74 -2.84 14.90
N VAL A 48 -3.05 -2.59 14.81
CA VAL A 48 -4.08 -3.21 13.96
C VAL A 48 -3.60 -3.85 12.64
N GLN A 49 -3.78 -5.17 12.54
CA GLN A 49 -3.63 -5.93 11.30
C GLN A 49 -4.92 -5.81 10.49
N MET A 50 -4.83 -5.35 9.24
CA MET A 50 -5.95 -5.39 8.32
C MET A 50 -5.57 -6.19 7.09
N ASN A 51 -6.17 -7.37 6.94
CA ASN A 51 -6.12 -8.13 5.70
C ASN A 51 -6.98 -7.39 4.67
N GLN A 52 -6.32 -6.67 3.76
CA GLN A 52 -6.95 -5.97 2.64
C GLN A 52 -6.50 -6.62 1.34
N SER A 53 -7.36 -6.55 0.32
CA SER A 53 -6.92 -6.94 -1.03
C SER A 53 -5.80 -6.01 -1.50
N ILE A 54 -4.92 -6.53 -2.37
CA ILE A 54 -3.87 -5.71 -2.96
C ILE A 54 -4.45 -4.51 -3.72
N GLU A 55 -5.61 -4.67 -4.37
CA GLU A 55 -6.32 -3.59 -5.04
C GLU A 55 -6.70 -2.46 -4.07
N SER A 56 -7.29 -2.79 -2.91
CA SER A 56 -7.63 -1.79 -1.89
C SER A 56 -6.40 -1.02 -1.40
N ILE A 57 -5.27 -1.72 -1.21
CA ILE A 57 -4.00 -1.11 -0.80
C ILE A 57 -3.46 -0.17 -1.89
N LEU A 58 -3.53 -0.59 -3.16
CA LEU A 58 -3.10 0.21 -4.30
C LEU A 58 -3.95 1.48 -4.44
N ARG A 59 -5.29 1.37 -4.34
CA ARG A 59 -6.21 2.53 -4.36
C ARG A 59 -5.96 3.48 -3.19
N LEU A 60 -5.72 2.94 -2.00
CA LEU A 60 -5.37 3.73 -0.81
C LEU A 60 -4.09 4.54 -1.04
N ALA A 61 -3.06 3.92 -1.61
CA ALA A 61 -1.80 4.59 -1.91
C ALA A 61 -1.93 5.71 -2.94
N LEU A 62 -2.84 5.57 -3.92
CA LEU A 62 -3.15 6.64 -4.87
C LEU A 62 -3.88 7.81 -4.21
N ASN A 63 -4.88 7.51 -3.39
CA ASN A 63 -5.74 8.52 -2.77
C ASN A 63 -5.07 9.30 -1.63
N TRP A 64 -4.04 8.74 -0.99
CA TRP A 64 -3.36 9.40 0.11
C TRP A 64 -2.26 10.33 -0.40
N GLU A 65 -2.51 11.64 -0.40
CA GLU A 65 -1.59 12.65 -0.99
C GLU A 65 -0.16 12.62 -0.40
N GLN A 66 -0.03 12.40 0.90
CA GLN A 66 1.24 12.48 1.64
C GLN A 66 2.21 11.33 1.34
N VAL A 67 1.72 10.20 0.80
CA VAL A 67 2.59 9.06 0.45
C VAL A 67 2.98 9.10 -1.03
N ASN A 68 4.15 8.53 -1.34
CA ASN A 68 4.71 8.50 -2.68
C ASN A 68 4.38 7.18 -3.43
N GLY A 69 3.82 6.21 -2.70
CA GLY A 69 3.42 4.91 -3.22
C GLY A 69 3.51 3.83 -2.15
N ILE A 70 3.80 2.60 -2.58
CA ILE A 70 3.91 1.43 -1.69
C ILE A 70 5.33 0.86 -1.71
N VAL A 71 5.72 0.24 -0.60
CA VAL A 71 6.91 -0.59 -0.49
C VAL A 71 6.49 -1.94 0.05
N ILE A 72 6.70 -2.99 -0.75
CA ILE A 72 6.43 -4.38 -0.39
C ILE A 72 7.69 -4.97 0.23
N ASN A 73 7.56 -5.64 1.37
CA ASN A 73 8.63 -6.30 2.14
C ASN A 73 9.83 -5.37 2.41
N PRO A 74 9.62 -4.27 3.17
CA PRO A 74 10.62 -3.22 3.36
C PRO A 74 11.88 -3.67 4.13
N PHE A 75 11.87 -4.79 4.85
CA PHE A 75 12.96 -5.21 5.72
C PHE A 75 13.92 -6.24 5.07
N GLY A 76 13.47 -6.89 4.00
CA GLY A 76 14.25 -7.84 3.20
C GLY A 76 14.46 -7.35 1.77
N LYS A 77 14.14 -8.21 0.78
CA LYS A 77 14.12 -7.83 -0.63
C LYS A 77 12.84 -7.06 -0.91
N TYR A 78 12.98 -5.73 -0.98
CA TYR A 78 11.83 -4.86 -1.16
C TYR A 78 11.52 -4.59 -2.63
N ILE A 79 10.24 -4.36 -2.91
CA ILE A 79 9.76 -3.83 -4.19
C ILE A 79 9.12 -2.48 -3.88
N GLN A 80 9.59 -1.43 -4.55
CA GLN A 80 9.03 -0.09 -4.42
C GLN A 80 8.21 0.24 -5.66
N MET A 81 7.02 0.77 -5.46
CA MET A 81 6.10 1.13 -6.53
C MET A 81 5.60 2.55 -6.32
N THR A 82 5.87 3.42 -7.29
CA THR A 82 5.42 4.82 -7.27
C THR A 82 3.93 4.91 -7.59
N LYS A 83 3.27 6.00 -7.18
CA LYS A 83 1.88 6.30 -7.57
C LYS A 83 1.63 6.14 -9.07
N LYS A 84 2.56 6.61 -9.92
CA LYS A 84 2.43 6.48 -11.38
C LYS A 84 2.40 5.00 -11.84
N MET A 85 3.22 4.15 -11.24
CA MET A 85 3.21 2.71 -11.54
C MET A 85 1.91 2.05 -11.05
N ILE A 86 1.44 2.44 -9.87
CA ILE A 86 0.16 1.96 -9.32
C ILE A 86 -1.01 2.36 -10.24
N GLU A 87 -1.03 3.61 -10.70
CA GLU A 87 -2.05 4.14 -11.61
C GLU A 87 -2.09 3.34 -12.93
N LEU A 88 -0.92 3.05 -13.53
CA LEU A 88 -0.83 2.21 -14.72
C LEU A 88 -1.39 0.80 -14.49
N LEU A 89 -1.14 0.20 -13.33
CA LEU A 89 -1.65 -1.13 -13.00
C LEU A 89 -3.17 -1.15 -12.84
N ILE A 90 -3.74 -0.16 -12.13
CA ILE A 90 -5.20 -0.08 -11.94
C ILE A 90 -5.89 0.20 -13.28
N ASN A 91 -5.40 1.17 -14.05
CA ASN A 91 -5.99 1.52 -15.34
C ASN A 91 -5.92 0.34 -16.32
N GLY A 92 -4.80 -0.38 -16.36
CA GLY A 92 -4.67 -1.59 -17.18
C GLY A 92 -5.58 -2.73 -16.72
N TYR A 93 -5.79 -2.87 -15.42
CA TYR A 93 -6.73 -3.85 -14.87
C TYR A 93 -8.18 -3.52 -15.24
N GLU A 94 -8.60 -2.27 -15.02
CA GLU A 94 -9.97 -1.80 -15.33
C GLU A 94 -10.27 -1.87 -16.83
N TYR A 95 -9.30 -1.54 -17.69
CA TYR A 95 -9.44 -1.68 -19.15
C TYR A 95 -9.78 -3.12 -19.55
N ASN A 96 -9.03 -4.10 -19.04
CA ASN A 96 -9.24 -5.52 -19.35
C ASN A 96 -10.59 -6.04 -18.80
N GLU A 97 -10.98 -5.61 -17.61
CA GLU A 97 -12.27 -5.99 -17.02
C GLU A 97 -13.45 -5.40 -17.80
N ASN A 98 -13.33 -4.17 -18.26
CA ASN A 98 -14.37 -3.51 -19.07
C ASN A 98 -14.49 -4.16 -20.47
N GLU A 99 -13.38 -4.54 -21.10
CA GLU A 99 -13.41 -5.29 -22.37
C GLU A 99 -14.02 -6.69 -22.25
N ARG A 100 -13.89 -7.34 -21.09
CA ARG A 100 -14.55 -8.64 -20.83
C ARG A 100 -16.06 -8.47 -20.74
N LYS A 101 -16.52 -7.50 -19.92
CA LYS A 101 -17.95 -7.22 -19.75
C LYS A 101 -18.64 -6.82 -21.06
N SER A 102 -17.99 -6.03 -21.91
CA SER A 102 -18.56 -5.67 -23.22
C SER A 102 -18.75 -6.87 -24.15
N LYS A 103 -17.91 -7.90 -24.05
CA LYS A 103 -18.03 -9.13 -24.88
C LYS A 103 -19.10 -10.10 -24.36
N ASP A 104 -19.39 -10.05 -23.07
CA ASP A 104 -20.46 -10.84 -22.46
C ASP A 104 -21.85 -10.23 -22.76
N ASP A 105 -21.94 -8.91 -22.84
CA ASP A 105 -23.18 -8.19 -23.20
C ASP A 105 -23.55 -8.31 -24.70
N GLU A 106 -22.57 -8.51 -25.60
CA GLU A 106 -22.82 -8.72 -27.04
C GLU A 106 -23.29 -10.14 -27.39
N ASN A 107 -23.17 -11.11 -26.47
CA ASN A 107 -23.50 -12.53 -26.69
C ASN A 107 -24.82 -12.98 -26.02
N ASN A 108 -25.65 -12.03 -25.55
CA ASN A 108 -26.96 -12.29 -24.93
C ASN A 108 -28.07 -11.49 -25.61
#